data_AF-A0A482VSF1-F1
#
_entry.id   AF-A0A482VSF1-F1
#
_cell.length_a   1.000
_cell.length_b   1.000
_cell.length_c   1.000
_cell.angle_alpha   90.00
_cell.angle_beta   90.00
_cell.angle_gamma   90.00
#
_symmetry.space_group_name_H-M   'P 1'
#
loop_
_entity.id
_entity.type
_entity.pdbx_description
1 polymer ?
#
loop_
_entity_poly.entity_id
_entity_poly.type
_entity_poly.pdbx_seq_one_letter_code
_entity_poly.pdbx_strand_id
1 'polypeptide(L)'
;MAPTLYLIEPSPPVRGVLITAKAIGVTFTEKTVDLSKGEHLTSEYLKINPQHTVPTLVEEDGFIIWDSHAIEAYLVSKYAKNDSLYPKDLKKRALVDQRLHFDSSVAFTPMIRIVGDILQRGKNKIDENDKESGEKVYEFLEAFLNGKEWIAGDSVTIADYSLYSTITTFNVLVPIDAKKYPKVTAWLKKVGARPEAEINPQHTVPTLVEEDGFIIWDSHAIEAYLVSKYAKNDSLYPKDLKKRALVDQRLHFDSCVAFTSMARIIGDIFQRGKNKIDENHTESGEKVYEFLEAFLNGKEWIAGDSVTIADYSLYSTITSLNVLVPIDAKKYPKLTAWLKKINPQHTVTTLVEEDGFIIWDSHAIEAYLVSKYAKNDSLYPKDLKKRALVDQRLHFDSSVAFTSMARIIGDIFQRGKNKIDENHTESGKKLYEFLEAFLNGKEWIVGDSVTIADYSLYSTITSLNVLIPIDAKKYPKKLGPDQKRKSLNP
;
A
#
# COMPACT_ATOMS: atom_id res chain seq x y z
N MET A 1 -4.22 29.42 15.29
CA MET A 1 -3.90 27.98 15.18
C MET A 1 -3.67 27.69 13.69
N ALA A 2 -3.75 26.46 13.19
CA ALA A 2 -3.70 26.16 11.76
C ALA A 2 -5.06 25.63 11.29
N PRO A 3 -5.54 25.93 10.07
CA PRO A 3 -6.79 25.37 9.56
C PRO A 3 -6.71 23.84 9.52
N THR A 4 -7.84 23.16 9.72
CA THR A 4 -7.91 21.69 9.71
C THR A 4 -8.16 21.18 8.30
N LEU A 5 -7.36 20.19 7.85
CA LEU A 5 -7.56 19.51 6.57
C LEU A 5 -7.93 18.05 6.79
N TYR A 6 -9.15 17.68 6.39
CA TYR A 6 -9.61 16.30 6.35
C TYR A 6 -9.12 15.65 5.04
N LEU A 7 -8.35 14.56 5.15
CA LEU A 7 -7.58 14.02 4.03
C LEU A 7 -7.37 12.50 4.05
N ILE A 8 -6.92 11.97 2.93
CA ILE A 8 -6.22 10.68 2.85
C ILE A 8 -5.04 10.86 1.88
N GLU A 9 -3.82 10.61 2.34
CA GLU A 9 -2.59 10.99 1.65
C GLU A 9 -2.49 10.50 0.18
N PRO A 10 -2.89 9.26 -0.19
CA PRO A 10 -2.79 8.79 -1.56
C PRO A 10 -3.72 9.50 -2.56
N SER A 11 -4.73 10.23 -2.07
CA SER A 11 -5.76 10.86 -2.90
C SER A 11 -5.16 11.97 -3.78
N PRO A 12 -5.30 11.91 -5.12
CA PRO A 12 -4.77 12.96 -6.00
C PRO A 12 -5.34 14.37 -5.71
N PRO A 13 -6.66 14.54 -5.46
CA PRO A 13 -7.23 15.82 -5.03
C PRO A 13 -6.61 16.37 -3.73
N VAL A 14 -6.26 15.49 -2.78
CA VAL A 14 -5.58 15.88 -1.54
C VAL A 14 -4.16 16.34 -1.84
N ARG A 15 -3.42 15.60 -2.67
CA ARG A 15 -2.04 15.96 -3.04
C ARG A 15 -1.97 17.31 -3.74
N GLY A 16 -2.93 17.67 -4.61
CA GLY A 16 -3.01 19.00 -5.22
C GLY A 16 -3.10 20.13 -4.18
N VAL A 17 -3.94 19.95 -3.16
CA VAL A 17 -4.08 20.89 -2.03
C VAL A 17 -2.79 20.98 -1.22
N LEU A 18 -2.15 19.85 -0.89
CA LEU A 18 -0.92 19.82 -0.11
C LEU A 18 0.25 20.50 -0.84
N ILE A 19 0.42 20.23 -2.14
CA ILE A 19 1.43 20.90 -2.98
C ILE A 19 1.16 22.41 -3.01
N THR A 20 -0.10 22.81 -3.20
CA THR A 20 -0.49 24.23 -3.20
C THR A 20 -0.18 24.90 -1.87
N ALA A 21 -0.53 24.26 -0.75
CA ALA A 21 -0.27 24.76 0.59
C ALA A 21 1.24 24.92 0.85
N LYS A 22 2.05 23.93 0.47
CA LYS A 22 3.52 24.00 0.56
C LYS A 22 4.10 25.13 -0.29
N ALA A 23 3.56 25.36 -1.49
CA ALA A 23 3.99 26.44 -2.39
C ALA A 23 3.76 27.85 -1.79
N ILE A 24 2.74 28.01 -0.95
CA ILE A 24 2.38 29.30 -0.34
C ILE A 24 2.77 29.39 1.15
N GLY A 25 3.36 28.33 1.72
CA GLY A 25 3.80 28.28 3.11
C GLY A 25 2.66 28.15 4.13
N VAL A 26 1.57 27.47 3.77
CA VAL A 26 0.45 27.15 4.68
C VAL A 26 0.63 25.74 5.23
N THR A 27 0.42 25.59 6.54
CA THR A 27 0.39 24.31 7.25
C THR A 27 -1.02 24.00 7.74
N PHE A 28 -1.35 22.71 7.91
CA PHE A 28 -2.65 22.26 8.38
C PHE A 28 -2.57 21.50 9.69
N THR A 29 -3.67 21.49 10.44
CA THR A 29 -3.95 20.39 11.36
C THR A 29 -4.57 19.26 10.54
N GLU A 30 -3.84 18.17 10.31
CA GLU A 30 -4.32 17.09 9.45
C GLU A 30 -5.25 16.13 10.20
N LYS A 31 -6.35 15.74 9.56
CA LYS A 31 -7.26 14.70 10.05
C LYS A 31 -7.44 13.64 8.98
N THR A 32 -6.86 12.47 9.20
CA THR A 32 -7.04 11.33 8.29
C THR A 32 -8.49 10.86 8.31
N VAL A 33 -9.07 10.66 7.12
CA VAL A 33 -10.38 10.06 6.89
C VAL A 33 -10.17 8.75 6.15
N ASP A 34 -10.39 7.64 6.83
CA ASP A 34 -10.23 6.31 6.26
C ASP A 34 -11.40 5.99 5.33
N LEU A 35 -11.15 6.16 4.02
CA LEU A 35 -12.15 5.87 3.00
C LEU A 35 -12.48 4.38 2.91
N SER A 36 -11.57 3.50 3.31
CA SER A 36 -11.78 2.04 3.28
C SER A 36 -12.78 1.59 4.35
N LYS A 37 -12.79 2.27 5.50
CA LYS A 37 -13.76 2.06 6.58
C LYS A 37 -15.09 2.81 6.39
N GLY A 38 -15.19 3.62 5.34
CA GLY A 38 -16.37 4.43 5.08
C GLY A 38 -16.52 5.63 6.04
N GLU A 39 -15.44 6.14 6.63
CA GLU A 39 -15.51 7.27 7.58
C GLU A 39 -16.13 8.53 6.94
N HIS A 40 -15.86 8.74 5.66
CA HIS A 40 -16.47 9.79 4.83
C HIS A 40 -17.99 9.67 4.65
N LEU A 41 -18.60 8.54 5.04
CA LEU A 41 -20.05 8.30 4.99
C LEU A 41 -20.71 8.43 6.37
N THR A 42 -19.92 8.64 7.43
CA THR A 42 -20.44 8.77 8.80
C THR A 42 -21.24 10.05 8.96
N SER A 43 -22.31 10.00 9.76
CA SER A 43 -23.18 11.17 10.00
C SER A 43 -22.40 12.39 10.52
N GLU A 44 -21.32 12.14 11.24
CA GLU A 44 -20.38 13.10 11.79
C GLU A 44 -19.61 13.81 10.68
N TYR A 45 -19.05 13.05 9.73
CA TYR A 45 -18.36 13.64 8.58
C TYR A 45 -19.33 14.31 7.61
N LEU A 46 -20.53 13.76 7.42
CA LEU A 46 -21.54 14.34 6.51
C LEU A 46 -22.04 15.72 6.96
N LYS A 47 -21.98 16.03 8.26
CA LYS A 47 -22.24 17.37 8.78
C LYS A 47 -21.17 18.38 8.35
N ILE A 48 -19.97 17.91 8.04
CA ILE A 48 -18.83 18.72 7.60
C ILE A 48 -18.82 18.80 6.08
N ASN A 49 -18.86 17.65 5.38
CA ASN A 49 -18.90 17.58 3.93
C ASN A 49 -20.06 16.67 3.45
N PRO A 50 -21.18 17.24 3.00
CA PRO A 50 -22.33 16.48 2.50
C PRO A 50 -22.09 15.83 1.13
N GLN A 51 -20.94 16.06 0.49
CA GLN A 51 -20.52 15.38 -0.73
C GLN A 51 -19.70 14.11 -0.46
N HIS A 52 -19.39 13.81 0.81
CA HIS A 52 -18.77 12.56 1.24
C HIS A 52 -17.37 12.36 0.63
N THR A 53 -16.65 13.46 0.41
CA THR A 53 -15.36 13.45 -0.31
C THR A 53 -14.25 14.02 0.56
N VAL A 54 -13.02 13.73 0.17
CA VAL A 54 -11.82 14.42 0.63
C VAL A 54 -11.14 15.04 -0.59
N PRO A 55 -10.45 16.19 -0.45
CA PRO A 55 -10.19 16.93 0.79
C PRO A 55 -11.40 17.74 1.31
N THR A 56 -11.35 18.14 2.59
CA THR A 56 -12.24 19.15 3.18
C THR A 56 -11.47 20.03 4.14
N LEU A 57 -11.55 21.35 3.96
CA LEU A 57 -10.89 22.35 4.78
C LEU A 57 -11.88 22.95 5.79
N VAL A 58 -11.48 23.03 7.04
CA VAL A 58 -12.21 23.72 8.12
C VAL A 58 -11.32 24.79 8.73
N GLU A 59 -11.74 26.03 8.59
CA GLU A 59 -11.09 27.21 9.16
C GLU A 59 -11.41 27.38 10.65
N GLU A 60 -10.61 28.20 11.33
CA GLU A 60 -10.79 28.47 12.76
C GLU A 60 -12.08 29.20 13.08
N ASP A 61 -12.54 30.05 12.15
CA ASP A 61 -13.81 30.77 12.24
C ASP A 61 -15.02 29.88 11.93
N GLY A 62 -14.79 28.59 11.67
CA GLY A 62 -15.83 27.62 11.32
C GLY A 62 -16.23 27.64 9.85
N PHE A 63 -15.55 28.39 8.98
CA PHE A 63 -15.77 28.29 7.54
C PHE A 63 -15.33 26.91 7.04
N ILE A 64 -16.23 26.23 6.32
CA ILE A 64 -15.99 24.90 5.76
C ILE A 64 -16.08 24.97 4.25
N ILE A 65 -15.09 24.40 3.57
CA ILE A 65 -15.07 24.28 2.10
C ILE A 65 -14.53 22.90 1.69
N TRP A 66 -15.19 22.28 0.73
CA TRP A 66 -14.78 21.04 0.07
C TRP A 66 -14.68 21.28 -1.45
N ASP A 67 -14.18 20.29 -2.18
CA ASP A 67 -13.62 20.40 -3.55
C ASP A 67 -12.17 20.91 -3.56
N SER A 68 -11.25 20.11 -4.11
CA SER A 68 -9.82 20.42 -4.10
C SER A 68 -9.51 21.69 -4.88
N HIS A 69 -10.15 21.92 -6.03
CA HIS A 69 -9.91 23.10 -6.86
C HIS A 69 -10.40 24.36 -6.16
N ALA A 70 -11.55 24.28 -5.49
CA ALA A 70 -12.08 25.37 -4.68
C ALA A 70 -11.20 25.68 -3.46
N ILE A 71 -10.71 24.64 -2.77
CA ILE A 71 -9.76 24.77 -1.66
C ILE A 71 -8.45 25.42 -2.15
N GLU A 72 -7.85 24.96 -3.24
CA GLU A 72 -6.62 25.51 -3.80
C GLU A 72 -6.79 27.00 -4.14
N ALA A 73 -7.86 27.37 -4.84
CA ALA A 73 -8.18 28.75 -5.17
C ALA A 73 -8.39 29.63 -3.93
N TYR A 74 -9.08 29.11 -2.92
CA TYR A 74 -9.32 29.78 -1.64
C TYR A 74 -8.01 30.03 -0.88
N LEU A 75 -7.18 28.98 -0.73
CA LEU A 75 -5.91 29.05 -0.02
C LEU A 75 -4.97 30.07 -0.66
N VAL A 76 -4.83 30.04 -1.99
CA VAL A 76 -4.02 31.04 -2.70
C VAL A 76 -4.59 32.43 -2.51
N SER A 77 -5.90 32.61 -2.65
CA SER A 77 -6.53 33.93 -2.52
C SER A 77 -6.44 34.52 -1.11
N LYS A 78 -6.43 33.68 -0.08
CA LYS A 78 -6.41 34.08 1.35
C LYS A 78 -5.00 34.23 1.91
N TYR A 79 -4.12 33.29 1.62
CA TYR A 79 -2.83 33.15 2.33
C TYR A 79 -1.61 33.46 1.47
N ALA A 80 -1.69 33.40 0.14
CA ALA A 80 -0.53 33.63 -0.70
C ALA A 80 -0.10 35.11 -0.68
N LYS A 81 1.21 35.33 -0.76
CA LYS A 81 1.82 36.68 -0.82
C LYS A 81 1.52 37.42 -2.14
N ASN A 82 1.19 36.68 -3.19
CA ASN A 82 0.86 37.20 -4.51
C ASN A 82 -0.14 36.27 -5.21
N ASP A 83 -0.67 36.71 -6.35
CA ASP A 83 -1.67 35.97 -7.12
C ASP A 83 -1.07 35.11 -8.24
N SER A 84 0.24 34.85 -8.26
CA SER A 84 0.89 34.15 -9.38
C SER A 84 0.31 32.75 -9.65
N LEU A 85 -0.03 32.01 -8.58
CA LEU A 85 -0.64 30.68 -8.69
C LEU A 85 -2.12 30.71 -9.08
N TYR A 86 -2.82 31.82 -8.81
CA TYR A 86 -4.22 32.02 -9.16
C TYR A 86 -4.52 33.49 -9.53
N PRO A 87 -4.12 33.92 -10.75
CA PRO A 87 -4.08 35.33 -11.13
C PRO A 87 -5.42 36.04 -10.99
N LYS A 88 -5.42 37.34 -10.64
CA LYS A 88 -6.63 38.16 -10.63
C LYS A 88 -7.00 38.69 -12.02
N ASP A 89 -6.05 38.70 -12.96
CA ASP A 89 -6.34 39.01 -14.36
C ASP A 89 -7.38 38.03 -14.92
N LEU A 90 -8.47 38.58 -15.47
CA LEU A 90 -9.63 37.79 -15.85
C LEU A 90 -9.32 36.74 -16.93
N LYS A 91 -8.45 37.06 -17.90
CA LYS A 91 -8.12 36.14 -19.00
C LYS A 91 -7.22 35.01 -18.50
N LYS A 92 -6.21 35.34 -17.70
CA LYS A 92 -5.33 34.34 -17.08
C LYS A 92 -6.12 33.43 -16.13
N ARG A 93 -6.97 34.01 -15.27
CA ARG A 93 -7.84 33.25 -14.36
C ARG A 93 -8.75 32.30 -15.12
N ALA A 94 -9.42 32.78 -16.17
CA ALA A 94 -10.29 31.93 -16.99
C ALA A 94 -9.56 30.73 -17.61
N LEU A 95 -8.29 30.89 -18.00
CA LEU A 95 -7.48 29.77 -18.47
C LEU A 95 -7.14 28.78 -17.36
N VAL A 96 -6.82 29.25 -16.15
CA VAL A 96 -6.60 28.38 -14.99
C VAL A 96 -7.87 27.62 -14.65
N ASP A 97 -9.01 28.31 -14.50
CA ASP A 97 -10.31 27.70 -14.21
C ASP A 97 -10.70 26.68 -15.30
N GLN A 98 -10.45 26.98 -16.58
CA GLN A 98 -10.67 26.04 -17.68
C GLN A 98 -9.88 24.73 -17.50
N ARG A 99 -8.64 24.80 -16.99
CA ARG A 99 -7.80 23.61 -16.76
C ARG A 99 -8.21 22.85 -15.50
N LEU A 100 -8.64 23.54 -14.44
CA LEU A 100 -9.22 22.91 -13.24
C LEU A 100 -10.52 22.16 -13.57
N HIS A 101 -11.41 22.77 -14.37
CA HIS A 101 -12.61 22.10 -14.85
C HIS A 101 -12.29 20.93 -15.79
N PHE A 102 -11.26 21.03 -16.62
CA PHE A 102 -10.79 19.90 -17.42
C PHE A 102 -10.28 18.76 -16.52
N ASP A 103 -9.53 19.07 -15.46
CA ASP A 103 -9.08 18.07 -14.49
C ASP A 103 -10.27 17.34 -13.87
N SER A 104 -11.23 18.05 -13.27
CA SER A 104 -12.36 17.42 -12.57
C SER A 104 -13.29 16.64 -13.50
N SER A 105 -13.55 17.15 -14.72
CA SER A 105 -14.55 16.55 -15.61
C SER A 105 -13.98 15.53 -16.61
N VAL A 106 -12.73 15.71 -17.07
CA VAL A 106 -12.15 14.92 -18.16
C VAL A 106 -10.98 14.05 -17.70
N ALA A 107 -10.04 14.57 -16.91
CA ALA A 107 -8.85 13.82 -16.51
C ALA A 107 -9.11 12.89 -15.30
N PHE A 108 -9.72 13.43 -14.25
CA PHE A 108 -9.97 12.73 -13.00
C PHE A 108 -11.04 11.64 -13.16
N THR A 109 -12.09 11.89 -13.94
CA THR A 109 -13.22 10.96 -14.13
C THR A 109 -12.82 9.54 -14.58
N PRO A 110 -12.09 9.33 -15.69
CA PRO A 110 -11.63 8.00 -16.08
C PRO A 110 -10.62 7.43 -15.09
N MET A 111 -9.72 8.25 -14.54
CA MET A 111 -8.74 7.81 -13.55
C MET A 111 -9.42 7.23 -12.30
N ILE A 112 -10.35 7.96 -11.68
CA ILE A 112 -11.03 7.50 -10.46
C ILE A 112 -11.95 6.30 -10.74
N ARG A 113 -12.53 6.20 -11.94
CA ARG A 113 -13.27 5.01 -12.37
C ARG A 113 -12.36 3.79 -12.35
N ILE A 114 -11.18 3.88 -12.98
CA ILE A 114 -10.20 2.80 -13.07
C ILE A 114 -9.70 2.41 -11.68
N VAL A 115 -9.35 3.40 -10.84
CA VAL A 115 -8.95 3.16 -9.45
C VAL A 115 -10.06 2.43 -8.69
N GLY A 116 -11.31 2.87 -8.82
CA GLY A 116 -12.46 2.20 -8.21
C GLY A 116 -12.68 0.78 -8.73
N ASP A 117 -12.51 0.55 -10.03
CA ASP A 117 -12.59 -0.79 -10.62
C ASP A 117 -11.55 -1.74 -10.01
N ILE A 118 -10.32 -1.27 -9.81
CA ILE A 118 -9.23 -2.08 -9.25
C ILE A 118 -9.44 -2.28 -7.74
N LEU A 119 -9.56 -1.18 -7.00
CA LEU A 119 -9.53 -1.21 -5.53
C LEU A 119 -10.85 -1.66 -4.90
N GLN A 120 -11.99 -1.39 -5.56
CA GLN A 120 -13.32 -1.69 -4.99
C GLN A 120 -14.05 -2.81 -5.74
N ARG A 121 -13.75 -3.02 -7.03
CA ARG A 121 -14.41 -4.04 -7.87
C ARG A 121 -13.50 -5.21 -8.22
N GLY A 122 -12.25 -5.20 -7.76
CA GLY A 122 -11.31 -6.31 -7.90
C GLY A 122 -10.84 -6.55 -9.34
N LYS A 123 -10.95 -5.56 -10.22
CA LYS A 123 -10.44 -5.64 -11.59
C LYS A 123 -8.92 -5.74 -11.56
N ASN A 124 -8.36 -6.81 -12.13
CA ASN A 124 -6.92 -7.10 -12.10
C ASN A 124 -6.19 -6.73 -13.40
N LYS A 125 -6.88 -6.11 -14.36
CA LYS A 125 -6.33 -5.67 -15.65
C LYS A 125 -6.99 -4.38 -16.10
N ILE A 126 -6.18 -3.50 -16.69
CA ILE A 126 -6.67 -2.33 -17.41
C ILE A 126 -7.12 -2.78 -18.80
N ASP A 127 -8.39 -2.54 -19.16
CA ASP A 127 -8.89 -2.89 -20.48
C ASP A 127 -8.53 -1.82 -21.53
N GLU A 128 -8.80 -2.11 -22.80
CA GLU A 128 -8.41 -1.21 -23.89
C GLU A 128 -9.16 0.12 -23.85
N ASN A 129 -10.43 0.14 -23.43
CA ASN A 129 -11.21 1.37 -23.30
C ASN A 129 -10.65 2.28 -22.20
N ASP A 130 -10.20 1.70 -21.09
CA ASP A 130 -9.53 2.41 -20.01
C ASP A 130 -8.20 3.01 -20.48
N LYS A 131 -7.39 2.25 -21.23
CA LYS A 131 -6.15 2.76 -21.84
C LYS A 131 -6.43 3.90 -22.81
N GLU A 132 -7.37 3.72 -23.74
CA GLU A 132 -7.79 4.75 -24.69
C GLU A 132 -8.25 6.01 -23.96
N SER A 133 -8.96 5.87 -22.84
CA SER A 133 -9.39 7.02 -22.05
C SER A 133 -8.21 7.78 -21.42
N GLY A 134 -7.17 7.08 -20.95
CA GLY A 134 -5.93 7.69 -20.48
C GLY A 134 -5.14 8.35 -21.61
N GLU A 135 -4.97 7.66 -22.74
CA GLU A 135 -4.30 8.20 -23.92
C GLU A 135 -4.98 9.47 -24.43
N LYS A 136 -6.31 9.52 -24.46
CA LYS A 136 -7.07 10.70 -24.85
C LYS A 136 -6.84 11.89 -23.92
N VAL A 137 -6.69 11.65 -22.62
CA VAL A 137 -6.31 12.70 -21.66
C VAL A 137 -4.91 13.22 -21.98
N TYR A 138 -3.95 12.33 -22.28
CA TYR A 138 -2.59 12.73 -22.67
C TYR A 138 -2.58 13.53 -23.98
N GLU A 139 -3.40 13.17 -24.97
CA GLU A 139 -3.56 13.93 -26.22
C GLU A 139 -4.03 15.36 -25.98
N PHE A 140 -5.01 15.57 -25.08
CA PHE A 140 -5.46 16.91 -24.72
C PHE A 140 -4.36 17.72 -24.01
N LEU A 141 -3.64 17.12 -23.07
CA LEU A 141 -2.55 17.78 -22.36
C LEU A 141 -1.40 18.16 -23.31
N GLU A 142 -1.05 17.26 -24.23
CA GLU A 142 -0.04 17.50 -25.27
C GLU A 142 -0.44 18.69 -26.17
N ALA A 143 -1.74 18.84 -26.46
CA ALA A 143 -2.27 19.99 -27.19
C ALA A 143 -2.26 21.28 -26.34
N PHE A 144 -2.62 21.23 -25.05
CA PHE A 144 -2.58 22.38 -24.16
C PHE A 144 -1.17 22.93 -23.94
N LEU A 145 -0.18 22.04 -23.89
CA LEU A 145 1.24 22.37 -23.75
C LEU A 145 1.89 22.80 -25.06
N ASN A 146 1.15 22.80 -26.18
CA ASN A 146 1.72 23.18 -27.46
C ASN A 146 2.11 24.67 -27.48
N GLY A 147 3.41 24.95 -27.54
CA GLY A 147 3.95 26.31 -27.49
C GLY A 147 3.85 26.97 -26.11
N LYS A 148 3.58 26.20 -25.05
CA LYS A 148 3.46 26.69 -23.67
C LYS A 148 4.36 25.93 -22.71
N GLU A 149 4.80 26.62 -21.67
CA GLU A 149 5.69 26.05 -20.66
C GLU A 149 4.93 25.42 -19.47
N TRP A 150 3.69 25.87 -19.23
CA TRP A 150 2.80 25.44 -18.16
C TRP A 150 1.38 25.27 -18.71
N ILE A 151 0.54 24.49 -18.01
CA ILE A 151 -0.71 24.00 -18.58
C ILE A 151 -1.75 25.09 -18.85
N ALA A 152 -1.70 26.18 -18.07
CA ALA A 152 -2.61 27.32 -18.15
C ALA A 152 -1.99 28.58 -18.76
N GLY A 153 -0.67 28.64 -18.99
CA GLY A 153 0.00 29.84 -19.48
C GLY A 153 1.53 29.83 -19.37
N ASP A 154 2.09 31.00 -19.07
CA ASP A 154 3.54 31.24 -19.05
C ASP A 154 4.18 31.04 -17.66
N SER A 155 3.36 30.81 -16.64
CA SER A 155 3.80 30.55 -15.27
C SER A 155 3.04 29.38 -14.66
N VAL A 156 3.65 28.74 -13.67
CA VAL A 156 3.00 27.68 -12.87
C VAL A 156 1.77 28.23 -12.16
N THR A 157 0.71 27.43 -12.09
CA THR A 157 -0.56 27.76 -11.44
C THR A 157 -1.12 26.57 -10.66
N ILE A 158 -2.18 26.78 -9.88
CA ILE A 158 -2.89 25.67 -9.21
C ILE A 158 -3.40 24.61 -10.21
N ALA A 159 -3.67 24.98 -11.46
CA ALA A 159 -4.01 24.02 -12.50
C ALA A 159 -2.87 23.02 -12.78
N ASP A 160 -1.61 23.44 -12.68
CA ASP A 160 -0.47 22.54 -12.84
C ASP A 160 -0.38 21.55 -11.68
N TYR A 161 -0.63 21.97 -10.43
CA TYR A 161 -0.56 21.11 -9.24
C TYR A 161 -1.71 20.10 -9.16
N SER A 162 -2.93 20.55 -9.46
CA SER A 162 -4.11 19.69 -9.58
C SER A 162 -3.90 18.61 -10.63
N LEU A 163 -3.57 19.01 -11.87
CA LEU A 163 -3.36 18.04 -12.96
C LEU A 163 -2.13 17.16 -12.71
N TYR A 164 -1.04 17.68 -12.14
CA TYR A 164 0.13 16.86 -11.83
C TYR A 164 -0.21 15.71 -10.89
N SER A 165 -1.00 15.98 -9.85
CA SER A 165 -1.44 14.95 -8.91
C SER A 165 -2.31 13.90 -9.60
N THR A 166 -3.30 14.30 -10.40
CA THR A 166 -4.16 13.39 -11.17
C THR A 166 -3.35 12.56 -12.17
N ILE A 167 -2.49 13.20 -12.97
CA ILE A 167 -1.77 12.56 -14.07
C ILE A 167 -0.65 11.66 -13.59
N THR A 168 0.02 11.96 -12.47
CA THR A 168 1.00 11.03 -11.88
C THR A 168 0.34 9.73 -11.44
N THR A 169 -0.86 9.77 -10.86
CA THR A 169 -1.63 8.56 -10.57
C THR A 169 -2.09 7.87 -11.84
N PHE A 170 -2.57 8.63 -12.82
CA PHE A 170 -3.04 8.04 -14.07
C PHE A 170 -1.90 7.35 -14.83
N ASN A 171 -0.68 7.89 -14.81
CA ASN A 171 0.50 7.29 -15.43
C ASN A 171 0.90 5.94 -14.80
N VAL A 172 0.58 5.71 -13.51
CA VAL A 172 0.76 4.39 -12.88
C VAL A 172 -0.23 3.36 -13.46
N LEU A 173 -1.45 3.79 -13.81
CA LEU A 173 -2.51 2.93 -14.34
C LEU A 173 -2.37 2.71 -15.85
N VAL A 174 -2.16 3.80 -16.59
CA VAL A 174 -2.01 3.85 -18.05
C VAL A 174 -0.69 4.60 -18.34
N PRO A 175 0.42 3.88 -18.53
CA PRO A 175 1.72 4.50 -18.73
C PRO A 175 1.78 5.43 -19.95
N ILE A 176 2.38 6.60 -19.77
CA ILE A 176 2.62 7.59 -20.82
C ILE A 176 3.70 7.07 -21.76
N ASP A 177 3.39 7.00 -23.06
CA ASP A 177 4.43 6.85 -24.09
C ASP A 177 5.14 8.19 -24.30
N ALA A 178 6.36 8.31 -23.76
CA ALA A 178 7.17 9.51 -23.86
C ALA A 178 7.52 9.92 -25.30
N LYS A 179 7.45 8.99 -26.27
CA LYS A 179 7.65 9.31 -27.69
C LYS A 179 6.40 9.94 -28.30
N LYS A 180 5.21 9.51 -27.88
CA LYS A 180 3.92 10.04 -28.35
C LYS A 180 3.57 11.37 -27.66
N TYR A 181 3.90 11.51 -26.37
CA TYR A 181 3.56 12.67 -25.54
C TYR A 181 4.80 13.32 -24.89
N PRO A 182 5.73 13.85 -25.69
CA PRO A 182 6.97 14.41 -25.19
C PRO A 182 6.76 15.67 -24.32
N LYS A 183 5.75 16.52 -24.62
CA LYS A 183 5.51 17.74 -23.84
C LYS A 183 4.89 17.41 -22.49
N VAL A 184 3.94 16.48 -22.44
CA VAL A 184 3.37 15.99 -21.17
C VAL A 184 4.48 15.40 -20.29
N THR A 185 5.36 14.58 -20.88
CA THR A 185 6.50 13.99 -20.15
C THR A 185 7.44 15.05 -19.60
N ALA A 186 7.77 16.08 -20.40
CA ALA A 186 8.62 17.17 -19.97
C ALA A 186 7.95 18.02 -18.86
N TRP A 187 6.66 18.30 -19.00
CA TRP A 187 5.87 19.03 -18.02
C TRP A 187 5.78 18.29 -16.67
N LEU A 188 5.54 16.97 -16.67
CA LEU A 188 5.53 16.18 -15.44
C LEU A 188 6.86 16.24 -14.69
N LYS A 189 7.98 16.08 -15.41
CA LYS A 189 9.32 16.21 -14.80
C LYS A 189 9.53 17.59 -14.20
N LYS A 190 9.08 18.62 -14.91
CA LYS A 190 9.25 20.01 -14.50
C LYS A 190 8.41 20.38 -13.27
N VAL A 191 7.15 19.94 -13.20
CA VAL A 191 6.31 20.14 -12.01
C VAL A 191 6.86 19.32 -10.85
N GLY A 192 7.25 18.06 -11.07
CA GLY A 192 7.78 17.17 -10.04
C GLY A 192 9.13 17.60 -9.44
N ALA A 193 9.94 18.36 -10.18
CA ALA A 193 11.19 18.93 -9.68
C ALA A 193 11.01 20.22 -8.86
N ARG A 194 9.77 20.65 -8.61
CA ARG A 194 9.51 21.83 -7.77
C ARG A 194 9.59 21.42 -6.29
N PRO A 195 10.23 22.23 -5.41
CA PRO A 195 10.37 21.92 -3.99
C PRO A 195 9.05 21.58 -3.27
N GLU A 196 7.95 22.22 -3.69
CA GLU A 196 6.60 21.99 -3.17
C GLU A 196 5.96 20.68 -3.64
N ALA A 197 6.37 20.12 -4.77
CA ALA A 197 5.83 18.89 -5.35
C ALA A 197 6.73 17.66 -5.14
N GLU A 198 7.98 17.90 -4.76
CA GLU A 198 8.99 16.89 -4.47
C GLU A 198 8.90 16.44 -3.01
N ILE A 199 8.43 15.21 -2.78
CA ILE A 199 8.44 14.54 -1.46
C ILE A 199 9.72 13.71 -1.31
N ASN A 200 10.08 12.96 -2.36
CA ASN A 200 11.35 12.25 -2.45
C ASN A 200 11.97 12.48 -3.84
N PRO A 201 13.12 13.19 -3.93
CA PRO A 201 13.80 13.47 -5.20
C PRO A 201 14.29 12.20 -5.92
N GLN A 202 14.39 11.07 -5.23
CA GLN A 202 14.79 9.79 -5.82
C GLN A 202 13.61 9.01 -6.43
N HIS A 203 12.37 9.46 -6.21
CA HIS A 203 11.14 8.78 -6.66
C HIS A 203 11.04 7.32 -6.21
N THR A 204 11.49 7.04 -4.99
CA THR A 204 11.47 5.71 -4.36
C THR A 204 10.60 5.69 -3.11
N VAL A 205 10.17 4.49 -2.71
CA VAL A 205 9.57 4.22 -1.40
C VAL A 205 10.51 3.32 -0.60
N PRO A 206 10.48 3.35 0.76
CA PRO A 206 9.65 4.20 1.61
C PRO A 206 10.18 5.65 1.77
N THR A 207 9.28 6.57 2.14
CA THR A 207 9.59 7.93 2.61
C THR A 207 8.83 8.18 3.91
N LEU A 208 9.50 8.72 4.93
CA LEU A 208 8.92 9.13 6.20
C LEU A 208 8.77 10.65 6.21
N VAL A 209 7.58 11.13 6.58
CA VAL A 209 7.26 12.55 6.75
C VAL A 209 6.76 12.74 8.18
N GLU A 210 7.37 13.67 8.92
CA GLU A 210 6.97 14.06 10.27
C GLU A 210 6.02 15.26 10.24
N GLU A 211 5.23 15.43 11.31
CA GLU A 211 4.28 16.55 11.44
C GLU A 211 4.95 17.93 11.38
N ASP A 212 6.22 18.03 11.76
CA ASP A 212 7.01 19.27 11.71
C ASP A 212 7.62 19.56 10.33
N GLY A 213 7.36 18.71 9.33
CA GLY A 213 7.87 18.82 7.97
C GLY A 213 9.28 18.24 7.79
N PHE A 214 9.84 17.53 8.77
CA PHE A 214 11.05 16.72 8.53
C PHE A 214 10.72 15.56 7.59
N ILE A 215 11.49 15.44 6.51
CA ILE A 215 11.32 14.40 5.48
C ILE A 215 12.61 13.62 5.37
N ILE A 216 12.53 12.30 5.45
CA ILE A 216 13.65 11.39 5.24
C ILE A 216 13.20 10.21 4.38
N TRP A 217 14.02 9.86 3.40
CA TRP A 217 13.84 8.70 2.52
C TRP A 217 15.08 7.81 2.59
N ASP A 218 14.99 6.60 2.03
CA ASP A 218 15.89 5.44 2.25
C ASP A 218 15.48 4.61 3.48
N SER A 219 15.22 3.32 3.26
CA SER A 219 14.69 2.42 4.29
C SER A 219 15.63 2.28 5.49
N HIS A 220 16.95 2.21 5.28
CA HIS A 220 17.90 2.08 6.39
C HIS A 220 18.03 3.37 7.18
N ALA A 221 17.96 4.52 6.50
CA ALA A 221 17.95 5.83 7.15
C ALA A 221 16.68 6.02 8.01
N ILE A 222 15.52 5.58 7.49
CA ILE A 222 14.24 5.57 8.23
C ILE A 222 14.33 4.63 9.44
N GLU A 223 14.83 3.40 9.29
CA GLU A 223 15.01 2.45 10.40
C GLU A 223 15.89 3.02 11.51
N ALA A 224 17.05 3.60 11.14
CA ALA A 224 17.97 4.21 12.09
C ALA A 224 17.32 5.39 12.84
N TYR A 225 16.55 6.23 12.13
CA TYR A 225 15.81 7.35 12.71
C TYR A 225 14.72 6.87 13.68
N LEU A 226 13.86 5.94 13.25
CA LEU A 226 12.76 5.41 14.07
C LEU A 226 13.27 4.73 15.34
N VAL A 227 14.30 3.89 15.23
CA VAL A 227 14.89 3.23 16.40
C VAL A 227 15.56 4.25 17.33
N SER A 228 16.25 5.25 16.78
CA SER A 228 16.86 6.29 17.60
C SER A 228 15.83 7.15 18.35
N LYS A 229 14.65 7.35 17.75
CA LYS A 229 13.56 8.17 18.32
C LYS A 229 12.70 7.40 19.31
N TYR A 230 12.34 6.16 19.01
CA TYR A 230 11.28 5.42 19.72
C TYR A 230 11.76 4.18 20.49
N ALA A 231 12.95 3.65 20.21
CA ALA A 231 13.38 2.44 20.92
C ALA A 231 13.65 2.72 22.41
N LYS A 232 13.17 1.81 23.27
CA LYS A 232 13.34 1.91 24.73
C LYS A 232 14.80 1.89 25.18
N ASN A 233 15.69 1.33 24.36
CA ASN A 233 17.12 1.23 24.61
C ASN A 233 17.89 1.19 23.28
N ASP A 234 19.21 1.19 23.34
CA ASP A 234 20.08 1.19 22.16
C ASP A 234 20.40 -0.22 21.65
N SER A 235 19.72 -1.29 22.08
CA SER A 235 20.06 -2.65 21.65
C SER A 235 19.94 -2.86 20.13
N LEU A 236 18.90 -2.30 19.51
CA LEU A 236 18.64 -2.41 18.07
C LEU A 236 19.59 -1.56 17.22
N TYR A 237 20.08 -0.47 17.79
CA TYR A 237 21.06 0.42 17.19
C TYR A 237 22.02 0.90 18.31
N PRO A 238 23.09 0.13 18.64
CA PRO A 238 24.00 0.38 19.78
C PRO A 238 24.84 1.66 19.71
N LYS A 239 24.92 2.46 20.78
CA LYS A 239 25.79 3.67 20.78
C LYS A 239 27.29 3.36 20.83
N ASP A 240 27.67 2.15 21.27
CA ASP A 240 29.06 1.70 21.21
C ASP A 240 29.56 1.67 19.77
N LEU A 241 30.67 2.37 19.51
CA LEU A 241 31.16 2.60 18.15
C LEU A 241 31.53 1.31 17.41
N LYS A 242 32.07 0.29 18.11
CA LYS A 242 32.47 -0.97 17.47
C LYS A 242 31.25 -1.81 17.12
N LYS A 243 30.26 -1.88 18.01
CA LYS A 243 28.98 -2.56 17.75
C LYS A 243 28.19 -1.83 16.64
N ARG A 244 28.12 -0.49 16.69
CA ARG A 244 27.52 0.35 15.64
C ARG A 244 28.14 0.08 14.28
N ALA A 245 29.47 0.09 14.19
CA ALA A 245 30.18 -0.14 12.93
C ALA A 245 29.88 -1.54 12.34
N LEU A 246 29.67 -2.56 13.17
CA LEU A 246 29.24 -3.87 12.70
C LEU A 246 27.81 -3.86 12.17
N VAL A 247 26.88 -3.14 12.81
CA VAL A 247 25.50 -2.99 12.31
C VAL A 247 25.50 -2.24 10.97
N ASP A 248 26.18 -1.10 10.89
CA ASP A 248 26.26 -0.29 9.67
C ASP A 248 26.92 -1.07 8.51
N GLN A 249 27.96 -1.86 8.80
CA GLN A 249 28.57 -2.74 7.82
C GLN A 249 27.56 -3.74 7.21
N ARG A 250 26.62 -4.25 8.02
CA ARG A 250 25.61 -5.20 7.55
C ARG A 250 24.48 -4.52 6.76
N LEU A 251 24.07 -3.32 7.17
CA LEU A 251 23.14 -2.49 6.39
C LEU A 251 23.72 -2.15 5.01
N HIS A 252 24.98 -1.71 4.94
CA HIS A 252 25.64 -1.45 3.67
C HIS A 252 25.83 -2.72 2.82
N PHE A 253 26.09 -3.87 3.45
CA PHE A 253 26.11 -5.14 2.74
C PHE A 253 24.73 -5.46 2.13
N ASP A 254 23.64 -5.19 2.86
CA ASP A 254 22.29 -5.35 2.34
C ASP A 254 22.06 -4.48 1.10
N SER A 255 22.26 -3.16 1.18
CA SER A 255 21.99 -2.25 0.04
C SER A 255 22.89 -2.54 -1.17
N CYS A 256 24.19 -2.73 -0.95
CA CYS A 256 25.18 -2.79 -2.03
C CYS A 256 25.37 -4.18 -2.62
N VAL A 257 25.10 -5.25 -1.84
CA VAL A 257 25.39 -6.62 -2.25
C VAL A 257 24.12 -7.46 -2.33
N ALA A 258 23.38 -7.58 -1.22
CA ALA A 258 22.21 -8.47 -1.16
C ALA A 258 21.06 -7.96 -2.03
N PHE A 259 20.60 -6.74 -1.79
CA PHE A 259 19.52 -6.10 -2.54
C PHE A 259 19.89 -5.93 -4.01
N THR A 260 21.12 -5.52 -4.31
CA THR A 260 21.57 -5.35 -5.70
C THR A 260 21.58 -6.70 -6.46
N SER A 261 21.98 -7.80 -5.82
CA SER A 261 21.92 -9.12 -6.42
C SER A 261 20.48 -9.56 -6.69
N MET A 262 19.59 -9.35 -5.73
CA MET A 262 18.16 -9.61 -5.87
C MET A 262 17.52 -8.76 -6.98
N ALA A 263 17.80 -7.46 -7.01
CA ALA A 263 17.24 -6.52 -7.97
C ALA A 263 17.64 -6.86 -9.42
N ARG A 264 18.84 -7.39 -9.65
CA ARG A 264 19.26 -7.86 -10.99
C ARG A 264 18.44 -9.06 -11.46
N ILE A 265 18.18 -10.01 -10.56
CA ILE A 265 17.33 -11.18 -10.82
C ILE A 265 15.89 -10.74 -11.13
N ILE A 266 15.34 -9.84 -10.31
CA ILE A 266 14.00 -9.26 -10.50
C ILE A 266 13.94 -8.52 -11.85
N GLY A 267 14.95 -7.72 -12.19
CA GLY A 267 15.02 -6.97 -13.45
C GLY A 267 15.00 -7.88 -14.68
N ASP A 268 15.63 -9.05 -14.63
CA ASP A 268 15.55 -10.04 -15.70
C ASP A 268 14.13 -10.54 -15.96
N ILE A 269 13.37 -10.81 -14.89
CA ILE A 269 12.01 -11.35 -14.98
C ILE A 269 11.02 -10.24 -15.37
N PHE A 270 10.98 -9.16 -14.59
CA PHE A 270 9.90 -8.16 -14.68
C PHE A 270 10.15 -7.07 -15.71
N GLN A 271 11.39 -6.64 -15.91
CA GLN A 271 11.70 -5.56 -16.85
C GLN A 271 12.07 -6.09 -18.24
N ARG A 272 12.72 -7.27 -18.31
CA ARG A 272 13.23 -7.86 -19.55
C ARG A 272 12.41 -9.05 -20.03
N GLY A 273 11.39 -9.47 -19.28
CA GLY A 273 10.47 -10.54 -19.66
C GLY A 273 11.14 -11.90 -19.84
N LYS A 274 12.26 -12.16 -19.16
CA LYS A 274 12.94 -13.46 -19.26
C LYS A 274 12.17 -14.53 -18.50
N ASN A 275 11.97 -15.68 -19.15
CA ASN A 275 11.32 -16.85 -18.56
C ASN A 275 12.27 -17.72 -17.71
N LYS A 276 13.56 -17.36 -17.63
CA LYS A 276 14.59 -18.02 -16.83
C LYS A 276 15.55 -16.96 -16.27
N ILE A 277 15.98 -17.17 -15.03
CA ILE A 277 17.00 -16.36 -14.37
C ILE A 277 18.36 -16.72 -14.98
N ASP A 278 19.18 -15.71 -15.26
CA ASP A 278 20.56 -15.90 -15.73
C ASP A 278 21.37 -16.66 -14.67
N GLU A 279 22.12 -17.69 -15.08
CA GLU A 279 22.94 -18.50 -14.16
C GLU A 279 23.93 -17.64 -13.36
N ASN A 280 24.49 -16.58 -13.97
CA ASN A 280 25.39 -15.67 -13.28
C ASN A 280 24.68 -14.85 -12.20
N HIS A 281 23.40 -14.52 -12.40
CA HIS A 281 22.60 -13.82 -11.41
C HIS A 281 22.18 -14.75 -10.26
N THR A 282 21.87 -16.01 -10.56
CA THR A 282 21.65 -17.06 -9.55
C THR A 282 22.91 -17.25 -8.69
N GLU A 283 24.09 -17.35 -9.30
CA GLU A 283 25.37 -17.46 -8.58
C GLU A 283 25.63 -16.22 -7.70
N SER A 284 25.28 -15.03 -8.19
CA SER A 284 25.35 -13.80 -7.38
C SER A 284 24.46 -13.88 -6.14
N GLY A 285 23.24 -14.42 -6.26
CA GLY A 285 22.35 -14.68 -5.13
C GLY A 285 22.94 -15.69 -4.14
N GLU A 286 23.53 -16.78 -4.64
CA GLU A 286 24.18 -17.77 -3.76
C GLU A 286 25.39 -17.22 -3.01
N LYS A 287 26.17 -16.31 -3.62
CA LYS A 287 27.28 -15.62 -2.95
C LYS A 287 26.80 -14.77 -1.77
N VAL A 288 25.62 -14.16 -1.86
CA VAL A 288 25.00 -13.46 -0.73
C VAL A 288 24.81 -14.43 0.44
N TYR A 289 24.31 -15.64 0.20
CA TYR A 289 24.13 -16.66 1.24
C TYR A 289 25.44 -17.10 1.88
N GLU A 290 26.50 -17.25 1.08
CA GLU A 290 27.84 -17.57 1.58
C GLU A 290 28.37 -16.51 2.56
N PHE A 291 28.22 -15.22 2.24
CA PHE A 291 28.60 -14.14 3.14
C PHE A 291 27.78 -14.14 4.44
N LEU A 292 26.47 -14.35 4.35
CA LEU A 292 25.61 -14.37 5.54
C LEU A 292 25.92 -15.56 6.45
N GLU A 293 26.17 -16.74 5.87
CA GLU A 293 26.64 -17.93 6.61
C GLU A 293 27.96 -17.63 7.34
N ALA A 294 28.87 -16.90 6.70
CA ALA A 294 30.14 -16.48 7.31
C ALA A 294 29.94 -15.41 8.41
N PHE A 295 29.03 -14.44 8.21
CA PHE A 295 28.71 -13.43 9.22
C PHE A 295 28.12 -14.03 10.50
N LEU A 296 27.36 -15.12 10.38
CA LEU A 296 26.81 -15.87 11.50
C LEU A 296 27.82 -16.79 12.19
N ASN A 297 29.07 -16.86 11.70
CA ASN A 297 30.07 -17.74 12.30
C ASN A 297 30.50 -17.24 13.69
N GLY A 298 30.19 -18.02 14.73
CA GLY A 298 30.49 -17.67 16.11
C GLY A 298 29.64 -16.52 16.65
N LYS A 299 28.53 -16.18 15.99
CA LYS A 299 27.62 -15.10 16.38
C LYS A 299 26.18 -15.59 16.41
N GLU A 300 25.40 -14.98 17.28
CA GLU A 300 24.00 -15.33 17.46
C GLU A 300 23.07 -14.61 16.46
N TRP A 301 23.47 -13.42 16.00
CA TRP A 301 22.78 -12.52 15.07
C TRP A 301 23.76 -11.94 14.05
N ILE A 302 23.25 -11.34 12.96
CA ILE A 302 24.10 -11.01 11.80
C ILE A 302 25.16 -9.94 12.10
N ALA A 303 24.89 -9.10 13.10
CA ALA A 303 25.78 -8.04 13.55
C ALA A 303 26.50 -8.36 14.88
N GLY A 304 26.17 -9.44 15.58
CA GLY A 304 26.73 -9.72 16.91
C GLY A 304 25.90 -10.69 17.74
N ASP A 305 25.85 -10.45 19.04
CA ASP A 305 25.18 -11.33 20.01
C ASP A 305 23.74 -10.90 20.32
N SER A 306 23.28 -9.77 19.78
CA SER A 306 21.92 -9.27 19.92
C SER A 306 21.32 -8.92 18.57
N VAL A 307 19.99 -9.01 18.46
CA VAL A 307 19.25 -8.58 17.27
C VAL A 307 19.40 -7.08 17.06
N THR A 308 19.52 -6.66 15.80
CA THR A 308 19.71 -5.26 15.41
C THR A 308 18.85 -4.90 14.19
N ILE A 309 18.81 -3.62 13.82
CA ILE A 309 18.15 -3.19 12.57
C ILE A 309 18.70 -3.90 11.33
N ALA A 310 19.97 -4.27 11.32
CA ALA A 310 20.58 -5.03 10.22
C ALA A 310 19.97 -6.43 10.06
N ASP A 311 19.52 -7.05 11.15
CA ASP A 311 18.85 -8.35 11.08
C ASP A 311 17.48 -8.21 10.39
N TYR A 312 16.70 -7.18 10.74
CA TYR A 312 15.39 -6.93 10.14
C TYR A 312 15.48 -6.55 8.66
N SER A 313 16.41 -5.67 8.29
CA SER A 313 16.56 -5.26 6.89
C SER A 313 16.99 -6.45 6.02
N LEU A 314 18.01 -7.21 6.44
CA LEU A 314 18.45 -8.40 5.72
C LEU A 314 17.38 -9.48 5.67
N TYR A 315 16.54 -9.62 6.69
CA TYR A 315 15.44 -10.60 6.65
C TYR A 315 14.49 -10.32 5.48
N SER A 316 14.11 -9.06 5.27
CA SER A 316 13.20 -8.69 4.18
C SER A 316 13.81 -9.00 2.80
N THR A 317 15.08 -8.62 2.60
CA THR A 317 15.79 -8.91 1.35
C THR A 317 15.99 -10.40 1.12
N ILE A 318 16.39 -11.15 2.15
CA ILE A 318 16.77 -12.56 2.01
C ILE A 318 15.56 -13.49 1.89
N THR A 319 14.45 -13.18 2.55
CA THR A 319 13.20 -13.93 2.32
C THR A 319 12.72 -13.76 0.88
N SER A 320 12.80 -12.55 0.33
CA SER A 320 12.49 -12.26 -1.07
C SER A 320 13.46 -12.97 -2.03
N LEU A 321 14.76 -12.91 -1.76
CA LEU A 321 15.77 -13.60 -2.56
C LEU A 321 15.59 -15.11 -2.51
N ASN A 322 15.21 -15.69 -1.36
CA ASN A 322 14.97 -17.13 -1.20
C ASN A 322 13.81 -17.65 -2.06
N VAL A 323 12.82 -16.81 -2.37
CA VAL A 323 11.76 -17.17 -3.32
C VAL A 323 12.33 -17.30 -4.74
N LEU A 324 13.32 -16.49 -5.10
CA LEU A 324 13.92 -16.44 -6.44
C LEU A 324 15.06 -17.45 -6.61
N VAL A 325 15.88 -17.60 -5.57
CA VAL A 325 17.05 -18.48 -5.49
C VAL A 325 16.95 -19.25 -4.18
N PRO A 326 16.33 -20.44 -4.17
CA PRO A 326 16.11 -21.20 -2.95
C PRO A 326 17.39 -21.52 -2.19
N ILE A 327 17.38 -21.31 -0.87
CA ILE A 327 18.50 -21.60 0.02
C ILE A 327 18.67 -23.13 0.16
N ASP A 328 19.87 -23.63 -0.13
CA ASP A 328 20.27 -24.98 0.24
C ASP A 328 20.59 -25.02 1.75
N ALA A 329 19.62 -25.52 2.53
CA ALA A 329 19.74 -25.64 3.98
C ALA A 329 20.91 -26.54 4.45
N LYS A 330 21.41 -27.45 3.60
CA LYS A 330 22.58 -28.27 3.93
C LYS A 330 23.88 -27.47 3.76
N LYS A 331 23.93 -26.58 2.76
CA LYS A 331 25.08 -25.72 2.48
C LYS A 331 25.14 -24.52 3.43
N TYR A 332 23.99 -23.96 3.80
CA TYR A 332 23.88 -22.76 4.64
C TYR A 332 23.04 -23.00 5.91
N PRO A 333 23.50 -23.88 6.83
CA PRO A 333 22.75 -24.26 8.00
C PRO A 333 22.56 -23.12 9.01
N LYS A 334 23.55 -22.23 9.19
CA LYS A 334 23.43 -21.11 10.14
C LYS A 334 22.48 -20.06 9.60
N LEU A 335 22.57 -19.72 8.32
CA LEU A 335 21.62 -18.82 7.66
C LEU A 335 20.19 -19.35 7.76
N THR A 336 20.00 -20.65 7.52
CA THR A 336 18.69 -21.29 7.65
C THR A 336 18.18 -21.25 9.09
N ALA A 337 19.05 -21.47 10.08
CA ALA A 337 18.70 -21.35 11.48
C ALA A 337 18.36 -19.91 11.87
N TRP A 338 19.14 -18.93 11.40
CA TRP A 338 18.90 -17.51 11.59
C TRP A 338 17.56 -17.09 10.98
N LEU A 339 17.24 -17.49 9.74
CA LEU A 339 15.92 -17.21 9.12
C LEU A 339 14.75 -17.78 9.92
N LYS A 340 14.91 -18.98 10.48
CA LYS A 340 13.90 -19.59 11.36
C LYS A 340 13.81 -18.93 12.73
N LYS A 341 14.90 -18.33 13.20
CA LYS A 341 15.02 -17.73 14.52
C LYS A 341 14.53 -16.28 14.53
N ILE A 342 14.97 -15.50 13.56
CA ILE A 342 14.46 -14.17 13.31
C ILE A 342 12.99 -14.21 12.91
N ASN A 343 12.55 -15.37 12.35
CA ASN A 343 11.19 -15.68 11.93
C ASN A 343 10.22 -14.92 12.84
N PRO A 344 9.62 -13.86 12.34
CA PRO A 344 9.17 -12.86 13.26
C PRO A 344 7.74 -13.26 13.56
N GLN A 345 7.60 -14.07 14.60
CA GLN A 345 6.39 -14.05 15.42
C GLN A 345 6.11 -12.63 15.97
N HIS A 346 7.03 -11.67 15.72
CA HIS A 346 6.94 -10.23 15.98
C HIS A 346 6.81 -9.32 14.72
N THR A 347 6.70 -9.87 13.51
CA THR A 347 6.25 -9.16 12.28
C THR A 347 5.00 -9.81 11.71
N VAL A 348 4.37 -10.69 12.47
CA VAL A 348 2.92 -10.87 12.38
C VAL A 348 2.32 -9.48 12.63
N THR A 349 1.18 -9.17 12.03
CA THR A 349 0.28 -8.15 12.58
C THR A 349 0.33 -8.32 14.10
N THR A 350 0.91 -7.36 14.81
CA THR A 350 1.17 -7.45 16.25
C THR A 350 0.56 -6.21 16.83
N LEU A 351 -0.37 -6.39 17.76
CA LEU A 351 -0.94 -5.28 18.50
C LEU A 351 -0.14 -5.11 19.79
N VAL A 352 0.41 -3.91 19.97
CA VAL A 352 1.12 -3.48 21.17
C VAL A 352 0.38 -2.30 21.77
N GLU A 353 -0.03 -2.42 23.03
CA GLU A 353 -0.68 -1.33 23.75
C GLU A 353 0.31 -0.48 24.55
N GLU A 354 -0.11 0.72 24.93
CA GLU A 354 0.71 1.68 25.69
C GLU A 354 1.16 1.14 27.05
N ASP A 355 0.38 0.23 27.66
CA ASP A 355 0.70 -0.44 28.92
C ASP A 355 1.68 -1.62 28.78
N GLY A 356 2.08 -1.94 27.54
CA GLY A 356 2.95 -3.05 27.24
C GLY A 356 2.25 -4.41 27.08
N PHE A 357 0.92 -4.47 26.99
CA PHE A 357 0.22 -5.66 26.54
C PHE A 357 0.59 -5.96 25.07
N ILE A 358 0.98 -7.20 24.80
CA ILE A 358 1.37 -7.67 23.47
C ILE A 358 0.53 -8.89 23.13
N ILE A 359 -0.14 -8.83 21.98
CA ILE A 359 -0.87 -9.96 21.42
C ILE A 359 -0.46 -10.14 19.95
N TRP A 360 -0.14 -11.37 19.61
CA TRP A 360 0.27 -11.81 18.27
C TRP A 360 -0.62 -12.99 17.86
N ASP A 361 -0.73 -13.22 16.54
CA ASP A 361 -1.76 -14.04 15.86
C ASP A 361 -2.97 -13.21 15.40
N SER A 362 -3.26 -13.24 14.10
CA SER A 362 -4.30 -12.41 13.48
C SER A 362 -5.68 -12.67 14.06
N HIS A 363 -6.03 -13.93 14.39
CA HIS A 363 -7.34 -14.25 14.97
C HIS A 363 -7.43 -13.82 16.42
N ALA A 364 -6.34 -13.95 17.17
CA ALA A 364 -6.26 -13.47 18.55
C ALA A 364 -6.36 -11.94 18.61
N ILE A 365 -5.73 -11.24 17.67
CA ILE A 365 -5.80 -9.78 17.53
C ILE A 365 -7.21 -9.34 17.14
N GLU A 366 -7.85 -9.98 16.17
CA GLU A 366 -9.24 -9.69 15.78
C GLU A 366 -10.20 -9.89 16.96
N ALA A 367 -10.07 -11.01 17.67
CA ALA A 367 -10.85 -11.32 18.85
C ALA A 367 -10.67 -10.26 19.95
N TYR A 368 -9.42 -9.83 20.19
CA TYR A 368 -9.08 -8.81 21.17
C TYR A 368 -9.62 -7.42 20.78
N LEU A 369 -9.36 -6.99 19.55
CA LEU A 369 -9.80 -5.71 19.00
C LEU A 369 -11.33 -5.60 19.02
N VAL A 370 -12.04 -6.63 18.57
CA VAL A 370 -13.51 -6.66 18.60
C VAL A 370 -14.02 -6.63 20.04
N SER A 371 -13.42 -7.43 20.94
CA SER A 371 -13.81 -7.43 22.35
C SER A 371 -13.59 -6.08 23.04
N LYS A 372 -12.58 -5.33 22.62
CA LYS A 372 -12.20 -4.04 23.20
C LYS A 372 -12.96 -2.85 22.60
N TYR A 373 -13.14 -2.83 21.27
CA TYR A 373 -13.59 -1.65 20.54
C TYR A 373 -14.94 -1.80 19.83
N ALA A 374 -15.46 -3.02 19.63
CA ALA A 374 -16.73 -3.18 18.94
C ALA A 374 -17.90 -2.67 19.79
N LYS A 375 -18.83 -1.97 19.14
CA LYS A 375 -20.01 -1.37 19.79
C LYS A 375 -21.00 -2.41 20.32
N ASN A 376 -20.94 -3.64 19.82
CA ASN A 376 -21.79 -4.77 20.21
C ASN A 376 -21.02 -6.10 20.06
N ASP A 377 -21.61 -7.21 20.50
CA ASP A 377 -20.99 -8.54 20.45
C ASP A 377 -21.31 -9.33 19.18
N SER A 378 -21.88 -8.71 18.13
CA SER A 378 -22.28 -9.43 16.92
C SER A 378 -21.11 -10.12 16.20
N LEU A 379 -19.96 -9.42 16.12
CA LEU A 379 -18.76 -9.92 15.47
C LEU A 379 -18.05 -11.02 16.26
N TYR A 380 -18.16 -10.98 17.59
CA TYR A 380 -17.60 -11.99 18.48
C TYR A 380 -18.52 -12.25 19.70
N PRO A 381 -19.56 -13.10 19.53
CA PRO A 381 -20.65 -13.24 20.49
C PRO A 381 -20.21 -13.69 21.88
N LYS A 382 -20.91 -13.20 22.91
CA LYS A 382 -20.76 -13.70 24.30
C LYS A 382 -21.57 -14.98 24.54
N ASP A 383 -22.61 -15.22 23.73
CA ASP A 383 -23.35 -16.49 23.77
C ASP A 383 -22.41 -17.66 23.46
N LEU A 384 -22.32 -18.60 24.41
CA LEU A 384 -21.32 -19.66 24.37
C LEU A 384 -21.45 -20.57 23.14
N LYS A 385 -22.68 -20.81 22.65
CA LYS A 385 -22.90 -21.69 21.50
C LYS A 385 -22.51 -20.99 20.20
N LYS A 386 -22.87 -19.72 20.03
CA LYS A 386 -22.46 -18.92 18.88
C LYS A 386 -20.94 -18.66 18.89
N ARG A 387 -20.38 -18.37 20.06
CA ARG A 387 -18.93 -18.20 20.26
C ARG A 387 -18.15 -19.44 19.84
N ALA A 388 -18.56 -20.62 20.30
CA ALA A 388 -17.94 -21.88 19.92
C ALA A 388 -18.00 -22.15 18.41
N LEU A 389 -19.07 -21.73 17.73
CA LEU A 389 -19.17 -21.82 16.27
C LEU A 389 -18.21 -20.85 15.57
N VAL A 390 -18.06 -19.61 16.05
CA VAL A 390 -17.06 -18.66 15.52
C VAL A 390 -15.65 -19.23 15.67
N ASP A 391 -15.29 -19.67 16.88
CA ASP A 391 -13.97 -20.20 17.16
C ASP A 391 -13.68 -21.45 16.32
N GLN A 392 -14.67 -22.34 16.14
CA GLN A 392 -14.54 -23.51 15.26
C GLN A 392 -14.21 -23.12 13.81
N ARG A 393 -14.77 -22.02 13.30
CA ARG A 393 -14.55 -21.55 11.91
C ARG A 393 -13.19 -20.87 11.77
N LEU A 394 -12.74 -20.11 12.76
CA LEU A 394 -11.38 -19.55 12.81
C LEU A 394 -10.32 -20.67 12.84
N HIS A 395 -10.54 -21.71 13.65
CA HIS A 395 -9.68 -22.88 13.68
C HIS A 395 -9.70 -23.65 12.35
N PHE A 396 -10.85 -23.75 11.70
CA PHE A 396 -10.95 -24.35 10.37
C PHE A 396 -10.14 -23.56 9.32
N ASP A 397 -10.16 -22.24 9.39
CA ASP A 397 -9.38 -21.38 8.49
C ASP A 397 -7.88 -21.60 8.66
N SER A 398 -7.38 -21.43 9.89
CA SER A 398 -5.95 -21.55 10.24
C SER A 398 -5.39 -22.95 10.02
N SER A 399 -6.23 -23.98 10.06
CA SER A 399 -5.82 -25.36 9.79
C SER A 399 -6.14 -25.78 8.36
N VAL A 400 -7.39 -26.15 8.08
CA VAL A 400 -7.81 -26.84 6.88
C VAL A 400 -7.74 -25.93 5.65
N ALA A 401 -8.24 -24.70 5.75
CA ALA A 401 -8.30 -23.79 4.60
C ALA A 401 -6.90 -23.29 4.22
N PHE A 402 -6.16 -22.74 5.19
CA PHE A 402 -4.82 -22.21 4.98
C PHE A 402 -3.85 -23.30 4.52
N THR A 403 -3.87 -24.50 5.12
CA THR A 403 -2.99 -25.60 4.69
C THR A 403 -3.30 -26.06 3.27
N SER A 404 -4.57 -26.10 2.88
CA SER A 404 -4.97 -26.44 1.50
C SER A 404 -4.46 -25.39 0.52
N MET A 405 -4.66 -24.12 0.83
CA MET A 405 -4.14 -22.99 0.04
C MET A 405 -2.61 -23.02 -0.07
N ALA A 406 -1.90 -23.21 1.04
CA ALA A 406 -0.44 -23.25 1.09
C ALA A 406 0.14 -24.39 0.24
N ARG A 407 -0.50 -25.55 0.20
CA ARG A 407 -0.08 -26.68 -0.66
C ARG A 407 -0.23 -26.37 -2.15
N ILE A 408 -1.30 -25.67 -2.52
CA ILE A 408 -1.60 -25.25 -3.89
C ILE A 408 -0.64 -24.15 -4.35
N ILE A 409 -0.43 -23.13 -3.52
CA ILE A 409 0.59 -22.08 -3.73
C ILE A 409 1.97 -22.73 -3.85
N GLY A 410 2.28 -23.69 -2.97
CA GLY A 410 3.54 -24.40 -2.96
C GLY A 410 3.85 -25.13 -4.27
N ASP A 411 2.86 -25.65 -5.00
CA ASP A 411 3.12 -26.27 -6.31
C ASP A 411 3.68 -25.28 -7.33
N ILE A 412 3.13 -24.07 -7.38
CA ILE A 412 3.52 -23.05 -8.36
C ILE A 412 4.80 -22.36 -7.91
N PHE A 413 4.83 -21.88 -6.66
CA PHE A 413 5.86 -20.96 -6.20
C PHE A 413 7.04 -21.63 -5.50
N GLN A 414 6.83 -22.80 -4.88
CA GLN A 414 7.92 -23.50 -4.16
C GLN A 414 8.47 -24.68 -4.95
N ARG A 415 7.64 -25.35 -5.74
CA ARG A 415 8.01 -26.55 -6.53
C ARG A 415 8.17 -26.26 -8.02
N GLY A 416 7.91 -25.03 -8.46
CA GLY A 416 8.10 -24.57 -9.84
C GLY A 416 7.26 -25.35 -10.87
N LYS A 417 6.13 -25.93 -10.46
CA LYS A 417 5.26 -26.66 -11.39
C LYS A 417 4.50 -25.67 -12.27
N ASN A 418 4.45 -25.97 -13.57
CA ASN A 418 3.66 -25.18 -14.54
C ASN A 418 2.13 -25.36 -14.37
N LYS A 419 1.70 -26.31 -13.54
CA LYS A 419 0.30 -26.59 -13.20
C LYS A 419 0.21 -27.08 -11.75
N ILE A 420 -0.91 -26.76 -11.09
CA ILE A 420 -1.22 -27.26 -9.73
C ILE A 420 -1.43 -28.77 -9.80
N ASP A 421 -0.95 -29.50 -8.79
CA ASP A 421 -1.18 -30.94 -8.68
C ASP A 421 -2.69 -31.26 -8.67
N GLU A 422 -3.11 -32.31 -9.37
CA GLU A 422 -4.53 -32.67 -9.44
C GLU A 422 -5.10 -32.99 -8.05
N ASN A 423 -4.32 -33.62 -7.17
CA ASN A 423 -4.75 -33.92 -5.81
C ASN A 423 -4.91 -32.65 -4.97
N HIS A 424 -4.02 -31.67 -5.15
CA HIS A 424 -4.14 -30.38 -4.47
C HIS A 424 -5.30 -29.55 -5.04
N THR A 425 -5.54 -29.66 -6.36
CA THR A 425 -6.70 -29.06 -7.02
C THR A 425 -8.00 -29.63 -6.47
N GLU A 426 -8.07 -30.95 -6.30
CA GLU A 426 -9.22 -31.62 -5.70
C GLU A 426 -9.38 -31.24 -4.22
N SER A 427 -8.29 -31.11 -3.47
CA SER A 427 -8.31 -30.61 -2.09
C SER A 427 -8.90 -29.20 -1.99
N GLY A 428 -8.53 -28.30 -2.90
CA GLY A 428 -9.11 -26.95 -2.98
C GLY A 428 -10.61 -26.96 -3.33
N LYS A 429 -11.05 -27.86 -4.22
CA LYS A 429 -12.48 -28.03 -4.53
C LYS A 429 -13.27 -28.59 -3.35
N LYS A 430 -12.72 -29.55 -2.61
CA LYS A 430 -13.31 -30.09 -1.37
C LYS A 430 -13.45 -29.01 -0.30
N LEU A 431 -12.51 -28.08 -0.21
CA LEU A 431 -12.62 -26.94 0.69
C LEU A 431 -13.86 -26.08 0.36
N TYR A 432 -14.16 -25.82 -0.91
CA TYR A 432 -15.39 -25.11 -1.29
C TYR A 432 -16.66 -25.89 -0.92
N GLU A 433 -16.64 -27.23 -1.00
CA GLU A 433 -17.75 -28.07 -0.52
C GLU A 433 -17.96 -27.95 0.99
N PHE A 434 -16.89 -27.90 1.78
CA PHE A 434 -16.98 -27.66 3.23
C PHE A 434 -17.52 -26.27 3.56
N LEU A 435 -17.08 -25.24 2.83
CA LEU A 435 -17.55 -23.87 3.04
C LEU A 435 -19.03 -23.72 2.69
N GLU A 436 -19.49 -24.34 1.59
CA GLU A 436 -20.91 -24.40 1.23
C GLU A 436 -21.73 -25.14 2.31
N ALA A 437 -21.18 -26.22 2.86
CA ALA A 437 -21.80 -26.96 3.96
C ALA A 437 -21.87 -26.12 5.25
N PHE A 438 -20.88 -25.29 5.55
CA PHE A 438 -20.94 -24.38 6.69
C PHE A 438 -21.95 -23.25 6.50
N LEU A 439 -22.09 -22.74 5.27
CA LEU A 439 -23.17 -21.81 4.95
C LEU A 439 -24.53 -22.47 5.21
N ASN A 440 -24.71 -23.76 4.87
CA ASN A 440 -25.96 -24.51 5.10
C ASN A 440 -27.24 -23.71 4.73
N GLY A 441 -27.13 -22.95 3.65
CA GLY A 441 -28.18 -22.09 3.16
C GLY A 441 -28.42 -20.76 3.86
N LYS A 442 -27.59 -20.41 4.85
CA LYS A 442 -27.47 -19.10 5.50
C LYS A 442 -26.58 -18.14 4.70
N GLU A 443 -26.61 -16.87 5.10
CA GLU A 443 -25.85 -15.80 4.45
C GLU A 443 -24.38 -15.77 4.88
N TRP A 444 -24.11 -16.13 6.15
CA TRP A 444 -22.78 -16.12 6.78
C TRP A 444 -22.42 -17.48 7.36
N ILE A 445 -21.12 -17.73 7.56
CA ILE A 445 -20.59 -19.06 7.90
C ILE A 445 -20.89 -19.52 9.33
N VAL A 446 -21.38 -18.60 10.16
CA VAL A 446 -21.85 -18.83 11.52
C VAL A 446 -23.36 -18.58 11.67
N GLY A 447 -24.05 -18.11 10.62
CA GLY A 447 -25.50 -17.93 10.62
C GLY A 447 -26.00 -16.72 9.83
N ASP A 448 -26.89 -15.94 10.45
CA ASP A 448 -27.59 -14.81 9.80
C ASP A 448 -26.87 -13.46 9.99
N SER A 449 -25.75 -13.44 10.72
CA SER A 449 -24.93 -12.24 10.94
C SER A 449 -23.45 -12.54 10.72
N VAL A 450 -22.72 -11.53 10.25
CA VAL A 450 -21.27 -11.55 10.13
C VAL A 450 -20.57 -11.78 11.46
N THR A 451 -19.48 -12.54 11.43
CA THR A 451 -18.54 -12.72 12.54
C THR A 451 -17.09 -12.54 12.08
N ILE A 452 -16.15 -12.47 13.02
CA ILE A 452 -14.71 -12.44 12.70
C ILE A 452 -14.27 -13.67 11.87
N ALA A 453 -14.96 -14.80 12.01
CA ALA A 453 -14.69 -15.98 11.17
C ALA A 453 -14.98 -15.76 9.68
N ASP A 454 -15.97 -14.93 9.35
CA ASP A 454 -16.30 -14.60 7.96
C ASP A 454 -15.21 -13.73 7.33
N TYR A 455 -14.67 -12.76 8.07
CA TYR A 455 -13.56 -11.91 7.62
C TYR A 455 -12.27 -12.70 7.42
N SER A 456 -11.95 -13.55 8.38
CA SER A 456 -10.79 -14.43 8.32
C SER A 456 -10.80 -15.29 7.06
N LEU A 457 -11.87 -16.07 6.88
CA LEU A 457 -12.00 -17.00 5.75
C LEU A 457 -12.08 -16.27 4.41
N TYR A 458 -12.61 -15.04 4.37
CA TYR A 458 -12.68 -14.27 3.13
C TYR A 458 -11.31 -14.06 2.49
N SER A 459 -10.28 -13.77 3.29
CA SER A 459 -8.92 -13.56 2.81
C SER A 459 -8.30 -14.82 2.18
N THR A 460 -8.44 -15.97 2.86
CA THR A 460 -7.98 -17.28 2.40
C THR A 460 -8.73 -17.74 1.15
N ILE A 461 -10.06 -17.58 1.12
CA ILE A 461 -10.91 -17.96 -0.02
C ILE A 461 -10.60 -17.10 -1.25
N THR A 462 -10.42 -15.79 -1.08
CA THR A 462 -10.11 -14.88 -2.20
C THR A 462 -8.77 -15.25 -2.83
N SER A 463 -7.76 -15.52 -2.01
CA SER A 463 -6.44 -15.96 -2.45
C SER A 463 -6.49 -17.30 -3.18
N LEU A 464 -7.27 -18.25 -2.66
CA LEU A 464 -7.47 -19.55 -3.30
C LEU A 464 -8.25 -19.46 -4.61
N ASN A 465 -9.25 -18.59 -4.70
CA ASN A 465 -10.10 -18.41 -5.88
C ASN A 465 -9.34 -17.89 -7.10
N VAL A 466 -8.24 -17.15 -6.88
CA VAL A 466 -7.31 -16.75 -7.96
C VAL A 466 -6.66 -17.97 -8.62
N LEU A 467 -6.39 -19.02 -7.85
CA LEU A 467 -5.64 -20.20 -8.28
C LEU A 467 -6.56 -21.34 -8.72
N ILE A 468 -7.68 -21.52 -8.02
CA ILE A 468 -8.74 -22.49 -8.33
C ILE A 468 -10.07 -21.75 -8.30
N PRO A 469 -10.55 -21.27 -9.46
CA PRO A 469 -11.79 -20.53 -9.54
C PRO A 469 -12.98 -21.34 -9.02
N ILE A 470 -13.82 -20.68 -8.22
CA ILE A 470 -15.07 -21.24 -7.71
C ILE A 470 -16.04 -21.42 -8.87
N ASP A 471 -16.55 -22.65 -9.03
CA ASP A 471 -17.63 -22.93 -9.96
C ASP A 471 -18.96 -22.40 -9.40
N ALA A 472 -19.35 -21.21 -9.85
CA ALA A 472 -20.59 -20.54 -9.43
C ALA A 472 -21.86 -21.34 -9.76
N LYS A 473 -21.81 -22.30 -10.70
CA LYS A 473 -22.96 -23.18 -11.00
C LYS A 473 -23.06 -24.33 -10.00
N LYS A 474 -21.92 -24.82 -9.50
CA LYS A 474 -21.85 -25.91 -8.51
C LYS A 474 -22.04 -25.41 -7.08
N TYR A 475 -21.62 -24.17 -6.79
CA TYR A 475 -21.71 -23.52 -5.48
C TYR A 475 -22.53 -22.23 -5.57
N PRO A 476 -23.86 -22.34 -5.72
CA PRO A 476 -24.74 -21.21 -6.08
C PRO A 476 -24.92 -20.18 -4.96
N LYS A 477 -24.63 -20.53 -3.69
CA LYS A 477 -24.67 -19.59 -2.58
C LYS A 477 -23.33 -18.88 -2.41
N LYS A 478 -23.02 -18.07 -3.42
CA LYS A 478 -21.99 -17.01 -3.48
C LYS A 478 -20.85 -17.15 -2.45
N LEU A 479 -19.94 -18.07 -2.75
CA LEU A 479 -18.53 -17.96 -2.33
C LEU A 479 -17.75 -16.94 -3.20
N GLY A 480 -18.41 -16.35 -4.21
CA GLY A 480 -17.86 -15.31 -5.08
C GLY A 480 -18.27 -13.87 -4.70
N PRO A 481 -17.53 -12.85 -5.16
CA PRO A 481 -17.62 -11.46 -4.73
C PRO A 481 -18.81 -10.68 -5.35
N ASP A 482 -20.02 -11.26 -5.36
CA ASP A 482 -21.17 -10.64 -6.02
C ASP A 482 -22.21 -10.01 -5.06
N GLN A 483 -22.17 -8.69 -5.00
CA GLN A 483 -23.24 -7.69 -4.78
C GLN A 483 -24.16 -7.72 -3.55
N LYS A 484 -24.22 -8.77 -2.73
CA LYS A 484 -25.08 -8.78 -1.52
C LYS A 484 -24.33 -8.64 -0.19
N ARG A 485 -23.02 -8.89 -0.14
CA ARG A 485 -22.18 -8.70 1.05
C ARG A 485 -21.73 -7.23 1.25
N LYS A 486 -22.63 -6.27 1.00
CA LYS A 486 -22.42 -4.82 1.23
C LYS A 486 -22.39 -4.46 2.73
N SER A 487 -22.57 -5.42 3.62
CA SER A 487 -22.71 -5.23 5.06
C SER A 487 -21.54 -5.76 5.90
N LEU A 488 -20.46 -6.25 5.28
CA LEU A 488 -19.22 -6.56 5.98
C LEU A 488 -18.35 -5.31 6.10
N ASN A 489 -18.82 -4.36 6.88
CA ASN A 489 -18.00 -3.29 7.42
C ASN A 489 -17.83 -3.61 8.91
N PRO A 490 -16.59 -3.82 9.43
CA PRO A 490 -16.38 -4.00 10.87
C PRO A 490 -16.85 -2.80 11.69
#